data_AF-A0A7Y3MPI6-F1
#
_entry.id   AF-A0A7Y3MPI6-F1
#
_cell.length_a   1.000
_cell.length_b   1.000
_cell.length_c   1.000
_cell.angle_alpha   90.00
_cell.angle_beta   90.00
_cell.angle_gamma   90.00
#
_symmetry.space_group_name_H-M   'P 1'
#
loop_
_entity.id
_entity.type
_entity.pdbx_description
1 polymer ?
#
loop_
_entity_poly.entity_id
_entity_poly.type
_entity_poly.pdbx_seq_one_letter_code
_entity_poly.pdbx_strand_id
1 'polypeptide(L)'
;MTKSKKVWLGIFTFMPIVLVVAYLVLIFGSVFLNMPQTEGYEESSFSFRAGIGLAIACILLAVVISLALLIIYIIHVNNNPKLDSNQKLMWILIILLAQGIGHIVYYFVEIIPSGRKITDQTPH
;
A
#
# COMPACT_ATOMS: atom_id res chain seq x y z
N MET A 1 -18.69 -7.57 -2.14
CA MET A 1 -17.47 -8.35 -2.46
C MET A 1 -17.52 -9.72 -1.79
N THR A 2 -17.02 -10.77 -2.44
CA THR A 2 -16.84 -12.10 -1.81
C THR A 2 -15.76 -12.05 -0.73
N LYS A 3 -15.80 -12.96 0.25
CA LYS A 3 -14.82 -13.01 1.36
C LYS A 3 -13.37 -13.08 0.83
N SER A 4 -13.11 -13.87 -0.20
CA SER A 4 -11.78 -14.00 -0.81
C SER A 4 -11.28 -12.69 -1.42
N LYS A 5 -12.14 -11.92 -2.10
CA LYS A 5 -11.76 -10.62 -2.67
C LYS A 5 -11.36 -9.61 -1.59
N LYS A 6 -11.96 -9.68 -0.40
CA LYS A 6 -11.60 -8.81 0.73
C LYS A 6 -10.21 -9.14 1.26
N VAL A 7 -9.93 -10.43 1.49
CA VAL A 7 -8.61 -10.89 1.96
C VAL A 7 -7.50 -10.49 0.99
N TRP A 8 -7.68 -10.73 -0.30
CA TRP A 8 -6.73 -10.30 -1.33
C TRP A 8 -6.52 -8.78 -1.33
N LEU A 9 -7.61 -8.01 -1.27
CA LEU A 9 -7.51 -6.56 -1.22
C LEU A 9 -6.69 -6.11 0.00
N GLY A 10 -6.94 -6.68 1.18
CA GLY A 10 -6.17 -6.39 2.38
C GLY A 10 -4.68 -6.67 2.22
N ILE A 11 -4.30 -7.80 1.63
CA ILE A 11 -2.89 -8.13 1.35
C ILE A 11 -2.25 -7.07 0.45
N PHE A 12 -2.95 -6.69 -0.63
CA PHE A 12 -2.45 -5.65 -1.54
C PHE A 12 -2.32 -4.29 -0.85
N THR A 13 -3.20 -3.94 0.08
CA THR A 13 -3.14 -2.67 0.82
C THR A 13 -1.85 -2.50 1.62
N PHE A 14 -1.30 -3.57 2.18
CA PHE A 14 -0.02 -3.51 2.90
C PHE A 14 1.21 -3.64 1.98
N MET A 15 1.03 -4.14 0.75
CA MET A 15 2.13 -4.43 -0.17
C MET A 15 3.00 -3.21 -0.51
N PRO A 16 2.46 -1.99 -0.79
CA PRO A 16 3.29 -0.81 -0.98
C PRO A 16 4.22 -0.51 0.19
N ILE A 17 3.75 -0.68 1.43
CA ILE A 17 4.57 -0.44 2.63
C ILE A 17 5.71 -1.46 2.72
N VAL A 18 5.40 -2.74 2.48
CA VAL A 18 6.42 -3.79 2.44
C VAL A 18 7.47 -3.50 1.37
N LEU A 19 7.06 -3.04 0.19
CA LEU A 19 7.97 -2.66 -0.89
C LEU A 19 8.81 -1.43 -0.56
N VAL A 20 8.25 -0.44 0.15
CA VAL A 20 9.01 0.72 0.65
C VAL A 20 10.05 0.28 1.68
N VAL A 21 9.70 -0.62 2.61
CA VAL A 21 10.67 -1.18 3.57
C VAL A 21 11.77 -1.95 2.84
N ALA A 22 11.42 -2.79 1.86
CA ALA A 22 12.39 -3.49 1.03
C ALA A 22 13.31 -2.51 0.28
N TYR A 23 12.76 -1.46 -0.31
CA TYR A 23 13.53 -0.38 -0.95
C TYR A 23 14.55 0.23 0.02
N LEU A 24 14.14 0.58 1.25
CA LEU A 24 15.04 1.13 2.25
C LEU A 24 16.15 0.14 2.57
N VAL A 25 15.81 -1.11 2.89
CA VAL A 25 16.82 -2.15 3.21
C VAL A 25 17.82 -2.34 2.06
N LEU A 26 17.36 -2.35 0.82
CA LEU A 26 18.22 -2.51 -0.36
C LEU A 26 19.12 -1.31 -0.60
N ILE A 27 18.60 -0.09 -0.48
CA ILE A 27 19.41 1.15 -0.61
C ILE A 27 20.44 1.21 0.51
N PHE A 28 20.01 1.07 1.77
CA PHE A 28 20.91 1.10 2.93
C PHE A 28 21.95 -0.02 2.83
N GLY A 29 21.55 -1.24 2.51
CA GLY A 29 22.49 -2.35 2.30
C GLY A 29 23.48 -2.04 1.18
N SER A 30 23.01 -1.54 0.04
CA SER A 30 23.88 -1.23 -1.10
C SER A 30 24.88 -0.11 -0.78
N VAL A 31 24.43 0.97 -0.14
CA VAL A 31 25.28 2.13 0.16
C VAL A 31 26.24 1.85 1.31
N PHE A 32 25.75 1.27 2.42
CA PHE A 32 26.57 1.11 3.64
C PHE A 32 27.54 -0.06 3.55
N LEU A 33 27.19 -1.14 2.85
CA LEU A 33 28.09 -2.29 2.70
C LEU A 33 29.13 -2.09 1.60
N ASN A 34 28.90 -1.16 0.66
CA ASN A 34 29.81 -0.89 -0.45
C ASN A 34 30.43 0.51 -0.37
N MET A 35 30.39 1.19 0.79
CA MET A 35 31.09 2.46 0.97
C MET A 35 32.61 2.22 0.84
N PRO A 36 33.28 2.77 -0.18
CA PRO A 36 34.72 2.60 -0.33
C PRO A 36 35.43 3.38 0.79
N GLN A 37 36.39 2.73 1.46
CA GLN A 37 37.12 3.31 2.59
C GLN A 37 38.26 4.25 2.18
N THR A 38 38.57 4.43 0.89
CA THR A 38 39.75 5.20 0.49
C THR A 38 39.65 5.81 -0.91
N GLU A 39 40.25 6.99 -1.05
CA GLU A 39 40.27 7.85 -2.22
C GLU A 39 40.97 7.20 -3.43
N GLY A 40 40.16 6.73 -4.36
CA GLY A 40 40.55 6.32 -5.70
C GLY A 40 39.28 6.12 -6.50
N TYR A 41 39.21 6.64 -7.73
CA TYR A 41 38.06 6.41 -8.61
C TYR A 41 37.99 4.92 -8.97
N GLU A 42 37.39 4.12 -8.09
CA GLU A 42 36.99 2.75 -8.40
C GLU A 42 35.62 2.78 -9.07
N GLU A 43 35.50 2.07 -10.19
CA GLU A 43 34.21 1.85 -10.83
C GLU A 43 33.25 1.20 -9.82
N SER A 44 32.00 1.67 -9.80
CA SER A 44 30.98 1.11 -8.91
C SER A 44 30.85 -0.41 -9.12
N SER A 45 30.92 -1.19 -8.04
CA SER A 45 30.83 -2.65 -8.09
C SER A 45 29.50 -3.10 -8.75
N PHE A 46 29.53 -4.25 -9.45
CA PHE A 46 28.32 -4.83 -10.04
C PHE A 46 27.20 -5.01 -9.00
N SER A 47 27.57 -5.45 -7.79
CA SER A 47 26.66 -5.65 -6.66
C SER A 47 25.95 -4.36 -6.24
N PHE A 48 26.66 -3.24 -6.20
CA PHE A 48 26.08 -1.93 -5.89
C PHE A 48 25.03 -1.51 -6.92
N ARG A 49 25.37 -1.63 -8.22
CA ARG A 49 24.46 -1.31 -9.32
C ARG A 49 23.23 -2.20 -9.35
N ALA A 50 23.40 -3.50 -9.12
CA ALA A 50 22.30 -4.45 -9.04
C ALA A 50 21.37 -4.13 -7.86
N GLY A 51 21.92 -3.79 -6.70
CA GLY A 51 21.15 -3.40 -5.51
C GLY A 51 20.33 -2.12 -5.72
N ILE A 52 20.93 -1.09 -6.33
CA ILE A 52 20.20 0.12 -6.72
C ILE A 52 19.11 -0.18 -7.75
N GLY A 53 19.42 -0.97 -8.79
CA GLY A 53 18.46 -1.35 -9.81
C GLY A 53 17.24 -2.07 -9.24
N LEU A 54 17.46 -3.02 -8.31
CA LEU A 54 16.39 -3.74 -7.64
C LEU A 54 15.59 -2.83 -6.70
N ALA A 55 16.24 -1.92 -5.98
CA ALA A 55 15.55 -0.93 -5.16
C ALA A 55 14.63 -0.04 -6.01
N ILE A 56 15.10 0.46 -7.15
CA ILE A 56 14.29 1.25 -8.10
C ILE A 56 13.09 0.42 -8.60
N ALA A 57 13.29 -0.85 -8.93
CA ALA A 57 12.18 -1.71 -9.34
C ALA A 57 11.13 -1.87 -8.22
N CYS A 58 11.55 -2.02 -6.96
CA CYS A 58 10.63 -2.10 -5.82
C CYS A 58 9.77 -0.85 -5.65
N ILE A 59 10.37 0.35 -5.74
CA ILE A 59 9.61 1.60 -5.56
C ILE A 59 8.66 1.85 -6.73
N LEU A 60 9.06 1.55 -7.97
CA LEU A 60 8.18 1.64 -9.13
C LEU A 60 6.98 0.70 -9.00
N LEU A 61 7.22 -0.54 -8.54
CA LEU A 61 6.15 -1.49 -8.28
C LEU A 61 5.21 -1.00 -7.17
N ALA A 62 5.76 -0.41 -6.10
CA ALA A 62 4.97 0.17 -5.01
C ALA A 62 4.06 1.30 -5.50
N VAL A 63 4.55 2.16 -6.39
CA VAL A 63 3.78 3.26 -7.00
C VAL A 63 2.63 2.71 -7.85
N VAL A 64 2.91 1.73 -8.72
CA VAL A 64 1.87 1.12 -9.58
C VAL A 64 0.78 0.45 -8.75
N ILE A 65 1.15 -0.30 -7.71
CA ILE A 65 0.19 -0.95 -6.81
C ILE A 65 -0.62 0.11 -6.05
N SER A 66 0.02 1.16 -5.54
CA SER A 66 -0.65 2.25 -4.82
C SER A 66 -1.67 2.96 -5.70
N LEU A 67 -1.35 3.18 -6.98
CA LEU A 67 -2.27 3.79 -7.94
C LEU A 67 -3.47 2.88 -8.22
N ALA A 68 -3.24 1.58 -8.42
CA ALA A 68 -4.32 0.61 -8.60
C ALA A 68 -5.24 0.55 -7.36
N LEU A 69 -4.66 0.57 -6.16
CA LEU A 69 -5.42 0.63 -4.91
C LEU A 69 -6.26 1.90 -4.80
N LEU A 70 -5.68 3.06 -5.12
CA LEU A 70 -6.40 4.34 -5.08
C LEU A 70 -7.69 4.28 -5.89
N ILE A 71 -7.61 3.78 -7.13
CA ILE A 71 -8.78 3.63 -8.01
C ILE A 71 -9.81 2.67 -7.40
N ILE A 72 -9.37 1.48 -6.94
CA ILE A 72 -10.26 0.47 -6.34
C ILE A 72 -10.97 1.03 -5.11
N TYR A 73 -10.26 1.77 -4.27
CA TYR A 73 -10.79 2.34 -3.04
C TYR A 73 -11.78 3.47 -3.31
N ILE A 74 -11.48 4.38 -4.25
CA ILE A 74 -12.43 5.44 -4.66
C ILE A 74 -13.73 4.83 -5.19
N ILE A 75 -13.63 3.80 -6.04
CA ILE A 75 -14.80 3.08 -6.56
C ILE A 75 -15.60 2.46 -5.41
N HIS A 76 -14.92 1.84 -4.43
CA HIS A 76 -15.59 1.26 -3.28
C HIS A 76 -16.30 2.32 -2.42
N VAL A 77 -15.68 3.48 -2.17
CA VAL A 77 -16.29 4.59 -1.44
C VAL A 77 -17.54 5.08 -2.16
N ASN A 78 -17.44 5.34 -3.47
CA ASN A 78 -18.54 5.89 -4.23
C ASN A 78 -19.75 4.94 -4.29
N ASN A 79 -19.47 3.63 -4.39
CA ASN A 79 -20.49 2.59 -4.47
C ASN A 79 -20.98 2.09 -3.10
N ASN A 80 -20.46 2.62 -1.99
CA ASN A 80 -20.91 2.22 -0.65
C ASN A 80 -22.20 2.98 -0.29
N PRO A 81 -23.36 2.29 -0.20
CA PRO A 81 -24.63 2.95 0.13
C PRO A 81 -24.74 3.34 1.61
N LYS A 82 -23.84 2.86 2.48
CA LYS A 82 -23.83 3.23 3.91
C LYS A 82 -23.29 4.63 4.16
N LEU A 83 -22.56 5.18 3.19
CA LEU A 83 -21.93 6.48 3.30
C LEU A 83 -22.82 7.53 2.65
N ASP A 84 -23.09 8.61 3.38
CA ASP A 84 -23.71 9.79 2.78
C ASP A 84 -22.71 10.57 1.88
N SER A 85 -23.18 11.62 1.21
CA SER A 85 -22.35 12.41 0.30
C SER A 85 -21.13 13.04 0.99
N ASN A 86 -21.30 13.55 2.21
CA ASN A 86 -20.23 14.21 2.96
C ASN A 86 -19.18 13.20 3.43
N GLN A 87 -19.62 12.03 3.90
CA GLN A 87 -18.77 10.93 4.32
C GLN A 87 -17.98 10.36 3.13
N LYS A 88 -18.59 10.23 1.95
CA LYS A 88 -17.89 9.81 0.73
C LYS A 88 -16.78 10.79 0.38
N LEU A 89 -17.07 12.09 0.37
CA LEU A 89 -16.07 13.12 0.11
C LEU A 89 -14.91 13.07 1.12
N MET A 90 -15.24 12.95 2.41
CA MET A 90 -14.25 12.86 3.48
C MET A 90 -13.35 11.63 3.31
N TRP A 91 -13.92 10.47 3.00
CA TRP A 91 -13.12 9.26 2.78
C TRP A 91 -12.23 9.35 1.55
N ILE A 92 -12.72 9.89 0.44
CA ILE A 92 -11.91 10.13 -0.76
C ILE A 92 -10.74 11.05 -0.41
N LEU A 93 -10.97 12.11 0.35
CA LEU A 93 -9.92 13.04 0.77
C LEU A 93 -8.87 12.37 1.67
N ILE A 94 -9.29 11.59 2.66
CA ILE A 94 -8.40 10.82 3.55
C ILE A 94 -7.55 9.85 2.74
N ILE A 95 -8.17 9.10 1.82
CA ILE A 95 -7.48 8.11 1.00
C ILE A 95 -6.45 8.80 0.08
N LEU A 96 -6.84 9.90 -0.56
CA LEU A 96 -5.98 10.61 -1.51
C LEU A 96 -4.80 11.31 -0.83
N LEU A 97 -5.02 11.92 0.34
CA LEU A 97 -3.99 12.67 1.07
C LEU A 97 -3.12 11.77 1.97
N ALA A 98 -3.71 10.86 2.74
CA ALA A 98 -2.97 10.00 3.67
C ALA A 98 -2.40 8.73 3.01
N GLN A 99 -2.78 8.46 1.76
CA GLN A 99 -2.35 7.32 0.93
C GLN A 99 -2.26 6.03 1.76
N GLY A 100 -1.10 5.34 1.81
CA GLY A 100 -0.94 4.04 2.47
C GLY A 100 -1.72 3.87 3.78
N ILE A 101 -1.67 4.84 4.70
CA ILE A 101 -2.41 4.80 5.97
C ILE A 101 -3.92 4.97 5.74
N GLY A 102 -4.34 5.91 4.89
CA GLY A 102 -5.74 6.12 4.53
C GLY A 102 -6.39 4.86 3.95
N HIS A 103 -5.69 4.15 3.07
CA HIS A 103 -6.15 2.86 2.52
C HIS A 103 -6.29 1.77 3.61
N ILE A 104 -5.34 1.71 4.56
CA ILE A 104 -5.40 0.75 5.67
C ILE A 104 -6.61 1.04 6.55
N VAL A 105 -6.77 2.28 7.01
CA VAL A 105 -7.87 2.67 7.90
C VAL A 105 -9.22 2.39 7.25
N TYR A 106 -9.39 2.80 5.99
CA TYR A 106 -10.62 2.54 5.25
C TYR A 106 -10.93 1.04 5.13
N TYR A 107 -9.91 0.20 4.91
CA TYR A 107 -10.08 -1.24 4.82
C TYR A 107 -10.71 -1.83 6.11
N PHE A 108 -10.16 -1.46 7.27
CA PHE A 108 -10.66 -1.97 8.55
C PHE A 108 -12.02 -1.40 8.93
N VAL A 109 -12.27 -0.13 8.66
CA VAL A 109 -13.50 0.55 9.08
C VAL A 109 -14.68 0.23 8.16
N GLU A 110 -14.49 0.25 6.84
CA GLU A 110 -15.60 0.14 5.88
C GLU A 110 -15.65 -1.22 5.17
N ILE A 111 -14.50 -1.79 4.80
CA ILE A 111 -14.46 -2.99 3.96
C ILE A 111 -14.66 -4.27 4.79
N ILE A 112 -14.05 -4.39 5.98
CA ILE A 112 -14.23 -5.58 6.82
C ILE A 112 -15.69 -5.72 7.32
N PRO A 113 -16.31 -4.70 7.95
CA PRO A 113 -17.63 -4.85 8.57
C PRO A 113 -18.74 -5.06 7.55
N SER A 114 -18.58 -4.57 6.31
CA SER A 114 -19.56 -4.78 5.22
C SER A 114 -19.79 -6.24 4.83
N GLY A 115 -19.01 -7.20 5.38
CA GLY A 115 -19.16 -8.64 5.14
C GLY A 115 -19.95 -9.38 6.21
N ARG A 116 -20.20 -8.77 7.38
CA ARG A 116 -21.11 -9.32 8.39
C ARG A 116 -22.53 -8.90 8.03
N LYS A 117 -23.29 -9.78 7.38
CA LYS A 117 -24.74 -9.69 7.45
C LYS A 117 -25.11 -9.89 8.92
N ILE A 118 -25.89 -8.96 9.45
CA ILE A 118 -26.44 -8.98 10.80
C ILE A 118 -27.26 -10.27 10.93
N THR A 119 -26.73 -11.28 11.61
CA THR A 119 -27.49 -12.45 12.09
C THR A 119 -27.95 -12.26 13.52
N ASP A 120 -28.11 -11.00 13.96
CA ASP A 120 -28.41 -10.67 15.37
C ASP A 120 -29.63 -9.74 15.49
N GLN A 121 -30.64 -9.99 14.67
CA GLN A 121 -32.00 -9.54 14.94
C GLN A 121 -32.86 -10.79 15.14
N THR A 122 -32.79 -11.38 16.34
CA THR A 122 -33.91 -12.18 16.86
C THR A 122 -34.68 -11.30 17.84
N PRO A 123 -35.93 -10.91 17.54
CA PRO A 123 -36.84 -10.36 18.52
C PRO A 123 -37.47 -11.54 19.28
N HIS A 124 -37.20 -11.64 20.57
CA HIS A 124 -38.04 -12.37 21.52
C HIS A 124 -38.36 -11.48 22.71
#